data_AF-A0A7C8LES5-F1
#
_entry.id   AF-A0A7C8LES5-F1
#
_cell.length_a   1.000
_cell.length_b   1.000
_cell.length_c   1.000
_cell.angle_alpha   90.00
_cell.angle_beta   90.00
_cell.angle_gamma   90.00
#
_symmetry.space_group_name_H-M   'P 1'
#
loop_
_entity.id
_entity.type
_entity.pdbx_description
1 polymer ?
#
loop_
_entity_poly.entity_id
_entity_poly.type
_entity_poly.pdbx_seq_one_letter_code
_entity_poly.pdbx_strand_id
1 'polypeptide(L)'
;MSTLKGMGLKALRLRNWAAPPFDPHRIDAVVLSHGHLDHSGYLPLLVKRGFRGPIHCTSGTADLIGVVLRDSAHLHEEDARRANRYAYSKHHPALPLFTREDADAALRRVQAHAYGEWFAATSATRALFRRAGHILGSATVEL
;
A
#
# COMPACT_ATOMS: atom_id res chain seq x y z
N MET A 1 -3.52 14.60 15.33
CA MET A 1 -2.88 14.51 14.00
C MET A 1 -3.35 15.66 13.11
N SER A 2 -2.46 16.42 12.48
CA SER A 2 -2.79 17.49 11.54
C SER A 2 -2.24 17.07 10.19
N THR A 3 -3.14 16.86 9.24
CA THR A 3 -2.84 16.33 7.92
C THR A 3 -2.41 17.46 7.01
N LEU A 4 -1.25 17.29 6.38
CA LEU A 4 -0.75 18.05 5.24
C LEU A 4 -1.91 18.29 4.25
N LYS A 5 -2.05 19.52 3.71
CA LYS A 5 -3.10 19.87 2.73
C LYS A 5 -2.94 18.92 1.53
N GLY A 6 -3.84 17.96 1.42
CA GLY A 6 -3.84 16.86 0.47
C GLY A 6 -5.30 16.53 0.17
N MET A 7 -5.57 15.97 -1.00
CA MET A 7 -6.92 15.77 -1.51
C MET A 7 -7.76 14.87 -0.58
N GLY A 8 -9.06 15.16 -0.46
CA GLY A 8 -10.01 14.40 0.35
C GLY A 8 -10.41 15.04 1.68
N LEU A 9 -11.52 14.56 2.24
CA LEU A 9 -12.09 15.06 3.49
C LEU A 9 -11.12 14.89 4.66
N LYS A 10 -10.95 15.94 5.48
CA LYS A 10 -10.01 15.95 6.62
C LYS A 10 -10.15 14.71 7.52
N ALA A 11 -11.38 14.30 7.82
CA ALA A 11 -11.67 13.13 8.64
C ALA A 11 -11.08 11.83 8.06
N LEU A 12 -11.20 11.62 6.74
CA LEU A 12 -10.66 10.45 6.05
C LEU A 12 -9.12 10.46 6.08
N ARG A 13 -8.50 11.62 5.88
CA ARG A 13 -7.04 11.73 5.94
C ARG A 13 -6.50 11.39 7.33
N LEU A 14 -7.20 11.77 8.40
CA LEU A 14 -6.79 11.43 9.76
C LEU A 14 -6.88 9.94 10.04
N ARG A 15 -7.82 9.24 9.40
CA ARG A 15 -7.98 7.79 9.53
C ARG A 15 -6.77 7.02 8.98
N ASN A 16 -6.08 7.54 7.96
CA ASN A 16 -4.86 6.91 7.43
C ASN A 16 -3.72 6.83 8.48
N TRP A 17 -3.70 7.80 9.41
CA TRP A 17 -2.72 7.85 10.48
C TRP A 17 -3.07 6.96 11.68
N ALA A 18 -4.35 6.64 11.87
CA ALA A 18 -4.79 5.76 12.95
C ALA A 18 -4.25 4.34 12.77
N ALA A 19 -4.04 3.64 13.89
CA ALA A 19 -3.79 2.21 13.85
C ALA A 19 -4.97 1.48 13.19
N PRO A 20 -4.71 0.42 12.39
CA PRO A 20 -5.79 -0.39 11.86
C PRO A 20 -6.58 -1.06 13.00
N PRO A 21 -7.86 -1.39 12.80
CA PRO A 21 -8.69 -2.07 13.80
C PRO A 21 -8.35 -3.57 13.96
N PHE A 22 -7.20 -4.01 13.45
CA PHE A 22 -6.72 -5.39 13.45
C PHE A 22 -5.21 -5.39 13.71
N ASP A 23 -4.68 -6.51 14.18
CA ASP A 23 -3.25 -6.69 14.40
C ASP A 23 -2.52 -7.08 13.09
N PRO A 24 -1.63 -6.23 12.55
CA PRO A 24 -0.88 -6.53 11.34
C PRO A 24 0.01 -7.78 11.44
N HIS A 25 0.43 -8.15 12.66
CA HIS A 25 1.27 -9.34 12.89
C HIS A 25 0.50 -10.64 12.67
N ARG A 26 -0.84 -10.61 12.74
CA ARG A 26 -1.71 -11.78 12.57
C ARG A 26 -2.17 -12.01 11.14
N ILE A 27 -1.73 -11.20 10.19
CA ILE A 27 -2.09 -11.35 8.77
C ILE A 27 -1.07 -12.28 8.11
N ASP A 28 -1.55 -13.42 7.62
CA ASP A 28 -0.71 -14.43 6.98
C ASP A 28 -0.24 -13.98 5.59
N ALA A 29 -1.11 -13.37 4.80
CA ALA A 29 -0.83 -12.90 3.45
C ALA A 29 -1.78 -11.78 3.01
N VAL A 30 -1.38 -11.03 1.97
CA VAL A 30 -2.21 -10.05 1.27
C VAL A 30 -2.35 -10.46 -0.18
N VAL A 31 -3.55 -10.34 -0.75
CA VAL A 31 -3.79 -10.57 -2.18
C VAL A 31 -4.35 -9.30 -2.80
N LEU A 32 -3.66 -8.73 -3.80
CA LEU A 32 -4.06 -7.51 -4.49
C LEU A 32 -4.81 -7.84 -5.78
N SER A 33 -5.98 -7.21 -5.96
CA SER A 33 -6.72 -7.30 -7.21
C SER A 33 -6.08 -6.47 -8.32
N HIS A 34 -5.56 -5.28 -8.02
CA HIS A 34 -4.90 -4.40 -9.00
C HIS A 34 -4.05 -3.31 -8.35
N GLY A 35 -3.29 -2.57 -9.16
CA GLY A 35 -2.25 -1.64 -8.72
C GLY A 35 -2.68 -0.20 -8.43
N HIS A 36 -3.97 0.12 -8.34
CA HIS A 36 -4.37 1.47 -7.96
C HIS A 36 -4.01 1.79 -6.50
N LEU A 37 -3.84 3.08 -6.19
CA LEU A 37 -3.43 3.54 -4.87
C LEU A 37 -4.51 3.30 -3.79
N ASP A 38 -5.80 3.30 -4.15
CA ASP A 38 -6.90 2.96 -3.24
C ASP A 38 -6.93 1.47 -2.88
N HIS A 39 -6.23 0.62 -3.63
CA HIS A 39 -6.06 -0.82 -3.34
C HIS A 39 -4.69 -1.19 -2.78
N SER A 40 -3.64 -0.43 -3.12
CA SER A 40 -2.25 -0.75 -2.76
C SER A 40 -1.60 0.26 -1.80
N GLY A 41 -2.17 1.45 -1.64
CA GLY A 41 -1.53 2.59 -0.95
C GLY A 41 -1.34 2.41 0.55
N TYR A 42 -2.01 1.43 1.17
CA TYR A 42 -1.81 1.13 2.59
C TYR A 42 -0.70 0.10 2.85
N LEU A 43 -0.15 -0.56 1.82
CA LEU A 43 0.88 -1.59 1.99
C LEU A 43 2.14 -1.10 2.73
N PRO A 44 2.69 0.10 2.45
CA PRO A 44 3.85 0.61 3.18
C PRO A 44 3.57 0.75 4.68
N LEU A 45 2.40 1.28 5.03
CA LEU A 45 1.97 1.43 6.41
C LEU A 45 1.70 0.09 7.08
N LEU A 46 1.13 -0.87 6.36
CA LEU A 46 0.86 -2.20 6.89
C LEU A 46 2.16 -2.90 7.30
N VAL A 47 3.18 -2.85 6.43
CA VAL A 47 4.51 -3.41 6.69
C VAL A 47 5.21 -2.68 7.84
N LYS A 48 5.17 -1.34 7.83
CA LYS A 48 5.72 -0.51 8.91
C LYS A 48 5.10 -0.84 10.27
N ARG A 49 3.82 -1.21 10.29
CA ARG A 49 3.08 -1.58 11.50
C ARG A 49 3.21 -3.06 11.90
N GLY A 50 4.08 -3.83 11.24
CA GLY A 50 4.46 -5.16 11.71
C GLY A 50 4.03 -6.33 10.83
N PHE A 51 3.36 -6.09 9.71
CA PHE A 51 3.05 -7.16 8.75
C PHE A 51 4.33 -7.77 8.16
N ARG A 52 4.38 -9.11 8.13
CA ARG A 52 5.54 -9.88 7.66
C ARG A 52 5.22 -10.93 6.61
N GLY A 53 3.96 -11.08 6.20
CA GLY A 53 3.54 -12.04 5.17
C GLY A 53 3.93 -11.62 3.75
N PRO A 54 3.65 -12.48 2.75
CA PRO A 54 3.78 -12.15 1.33
C PRO A 54 2.61 -11.28 0.84
N ILE A 55 2.87 -10.52 -0.22
CA ILE A 55 1.89 -9.73 -0.95
C ILE A 55 1.76 -10.32 -2.36
N HIS A 56 0.67 -11.01 -2.64
CA HIS A 56 0.43 -11.66 -3.91
C HIS A 56 -0.31 -10.74 -4.88
N CYS A 57 0.15 -10.69 -6.12
CA CYS A 57 -0.52 -9.97 -7.20
C CYS A 57 -0.15 -10.55 -8.56
N THR A 58 -0.75 -10.04 -9.63
CA THR A 58 -0.28 -10.35 -10.99
C THR A 58 1.02 -9.61 -11.31
N SER A 59 1.78 -10.07 -12.31
CA SER A 59 3.00 -9.39 -12.76
C SER A 59 2.74 -7.93 -13.17
N GLY A 60 1.67 -7.67 -13.93
CA GLY A 60 1.32 -6.30 -14.31
C GLY A 60 0.97 -5.41 -13.10
N THR A 61 0.35 -5.97 -12.07
CA THR A 61 0.12 -5.23 -10.82
C THR A 61 1.44 -4.97 -10.08
N ALA A 62 2.35 -5.94 -10.04
CA ALA A 62 3.66 -5.80 -9.38
C ALA A 62 4.48 -4.65 -9.97
N ASP A 63 4.51 -4.54 -11.30
CA ASP A 63 5.20 -3.46 -12.01
C ASP A 63 4.57 -2.10 -11.69
N LEU A 64 3.23 -2.01 -11.73
CA LEU A 64 2.51 -0.77 -11.46
C LEU A 64 2.68 -0.29 -10.02
N ILE A 65 2.52 -1.16 -9.02
CA ILE A 65 2.69 -0.75 -7.62
C ILE A 65 4.12 -0.31 -7.31
N GLY A 66 5.10 -0.85 -8.03
CA GLY A 66 6.50 -0.43 -7.92
C GLY A 66 6.71 1.05 -8.23
N VAL A 67 5.98 1.57 -9.22
CA VAL A 67 6.01 3.00 -9.58
C VAL A 67 5.11 3.80 -8.66
N VAL A 68 3.85 3.38 -8.50
CA VAL A 68 2.82 4.10 -7.76
C VAL A 68 3.20 4.33 -6.29
N LEU A 69 3.75 3.31 -5.61
CA LEU A 69 4.09 3.45 -4.19
C LEU A 69 5.31 4.35 -3.95
N ARG A 70 6.30 4.32 -4.86
CA ARG A 70 7.48 5.20 -4.75
C ARG A 70 7.14 6.65 -5.04
N ASP A 71 6.28 6.90 -6.03
CA ASP A 71 5.79 8.25 -6.32
C ASP A 71 4.95 8.80 -5.16
N SER A 72 4.02 8.00 -4.63
CA SER A 72 3.23 8.39 -3.45
C SER A 72 4.09 8.69 -2.23
N ALA A 73 5.16 7.91 -1.99
CA ALA A 73 6.11 8.18 -0.93
C ALA A 73 6.83 9.52 -1.14
N HIS A 74 7.30 9.78 -2.35
CA HIS A 74 7.97 11.04 -2.70
C HIS A 74 7.06 12.25 -2.43
N LEU A 75 5.78 12.18 -2.85
CA LEU A 75 4.79 13.23 -2.58
C LEU A 75 4.56 13.45 -1.08
N HIS A 76 4.46 12.37 -0.29
CA HIS A 76 4.31 12.48 1.16
C HIS A 76 5.51 13.15 1.84
N GLU A 77 6.72 12.81 1.42
CA GLU A 77 7.95 13.44 1.91
C GLU A 77 8.04 14.91 1.50
N GLU A 78 7.73 15.24 0.24
CA GLU A 78 7.73 16.63 -0.23
C GLU A 78 6.70 17.48 0.51
N ASP A 79 5.50 16.96 0.77
CA ASP A 79 4.50 17.66 1.57
C ASP A 79 4.99 17.92 3.00
N ALA A 80 5.64 16.93 3.62
CA ALA A 80 6.23 17.07 4.95
C ALA A 80 7.36 18.11 4.96
N ARG A 81 8.29 18.04 3.99
CA ARG A 81 9.38 19.01 3.82
C ARG A 81 8.82 20.42 3.62
N ARG A 82 7.83 20.58 2.74
CA ARG A 82 7.18 21.87 2.46
C ARG A 82 6.51 22.44 3.71
N ALA A 83 5.81 21.61 4.48
CA ALA A 83 5.17 22.05 5.72
C ALA A 83 6.17 22.46 6.81
N ASN A 84 7.31 21.79 6.89
CA ASN A 84 8.41 22.18 7.78
C ASN A 84 9.07 23.49 7.32
N ARG A 85 9.30 23.66 6.00
CA ARG A 85 9.91 24.90 5.44
C ARG A 85 9.06 26.13 5.68
N TYR A 86 7.73 26.02 5.53
CA TYR A 86 6.81 27.16 5.61
C TYR A 86 6.00 27.21 6.92
N ALA A 87 6.29 26.34 7.89
CA ALA A 87 5.68 26.30 9.22
C ALA A 87 4.14 26.35 9.28
N TYR A 88 3.44 25.81 8.25
CA TYR A 88 1.96 25.79 8.23
C TYR A 88 1.36 24.52 8.84
N SER A 89 2.19 23.58 9.30
CA SER A 89 1.75 22.40 10.04
C SER A 89 1.51 22.74 11.50
N LYS A 90 0.52 22.09 12.12
CA LYS A 90 0.36 22.15 13.59
C LYS A 90 1.38 21.29 14.35
N HIS A 91 2.04 20.35 13.66
CA HIS A 91 3.07 19.46 14.23
C HIS A 91 4.44 19.84 13.69
N HIS A 92 5.43 19.83 14.58
CA HIS A 92 6.83 20.16 14.30
C HIS A 92 7.73 19.06 14.90
N PRO A 93 8.44 18.29 14.06
CA PRO A 93 8.39 18.30 12.61
C PRO A 93 7.07 17.70 12.06
N ALA A 94 6.63 18.20 10.92
CA ALA A 94 5.69 17.49 10.06
C ALA A 94 6.38 16.24 9.50
N LEU A 95 5.69 15.10 9.57
CA LEU A 95 6.20 13.81 9.09
C LEU A 95 5.38 13.35 7.87
N PRO A 96 6.00 12.62 6.93
CA PRO A 96 5.27 11.93 5.88
C PRO A 96 4.47 10.77 6.47
N LEU A 97 3.39 10.36 5.78
CA LEU A 97 2.60 9.21 6.20
C LEU A 97 3.44 7.92 6.13
N PHE A 98 4.18 7.76 5.03
CA PHE A 98 5.22 6.75 4.83
C PHE A 98 6.31 7.31 3.93
N THR A 99 7.52 6.77 4.03
CA THR A 99 8.69 7.21 3.26
C THR A 99 8.96 6.29 2.06
N ARG A 100 9.96 6.63 1.24
CA ARG A 100 10.38 5.75 0.14
C ARG A 100 10.92 4.42 0.66
N GLU A 101 11.60 4.42 1.79
CA GLU A 101 12.09 3.20 2.44
C GLU A 101 10.94 2.30 2.89
N ASP A 102 9.86 2.89 3.43
CA ASP A 102 8.65 2.15 3.80
C ASP A 102 8.00 1.51 2.54
N ALA A 103 7.97 2.23 1.42
CA ALA A 103 7.45 1.71 0.14
C ALA A 103 8.31 0.55 -0.39
N ASP A 104 9.64 0.72 -0.41
CA ASP A 104 10.55 -0.35 -0.84
C ASP A 104 10.50 -1.57 0.10
N ALA A 105 10.26 -1.36 1.40
CA ALA A 105 10.04 -2.45 2.35
C ALA A 105 8.79 -3.28 2.04
N ALA A 106 7.70 -2.62 1.61
CA ALA A 106 6.51 -3.33 1.12
C ALA A 106 6.77 -4.07 -0.19
N LEU A 107 7.43 -3.42 -1.16
CA LEU A 107 7.71 -4.02 -2.46
C LEU A 107 8.58 -5.28 -2.37
N ARG A 108 9.50 -5.36 -1.39
CA ARG A 108 10.30 -6.58 -1.13
C ARG A 108 9.47 -7.81 -0.74
N ARG A 109 8.20 -7.64 -0.37
CA ARG A 109 7.29 -8.73 0.01
C ARG A 109 6.40 -9.20 -1.13
N VAL A 110 6.49 -8.55 -2.30
CA VAL A 110 5.64 -8.83 -3.45
C VAL A 110 6.04 -10.15 -4.10
N GLN A 111 5.03 -10.97 -4.41
CA GLN A 111 5.14 -12.20 -5.18
C GLN A 111 4.17 -12.13 -6.35
N ALA A 112 4.73 -12.11 -7.56
CA ALA A 112 3.97 -12.04 -8.79
C ALA A 112 3.54 -13.44 -9.24
N HIS A 113 2.30 -13.55 -9.70
CA HIS A 113 1.71 -14.78 -10.22
C HIS A 113 1.09 -14.57 -11.60
N ALA A 114 1.06 -15.65 -12.39
CA ALA A 114 0.38 -15.65 -13.68
C ALA A 114 -1.15 -15.70 -13.50
N TYR A 115 -1.86 -15.35 -14.57
CA TYR A 115 -3.30 -15.61 -14.64
C TYR A 115 -3.55 -17.10 -14.90
N GLY A 116 -4.68 -17.63 -14.40
CA GLY A 116 -5.09 -19.00 -14.72
C GLY A 116 -4.31 -20.09 -13.98
N GLU A 117 -3.38 -19.73 -13.09
CA GLU A 117 -2.61 -20.65 -12.28
C GLU A 117 -2.92 -20.49 -10.80
N TRP A 118 -3.21 -21.62 -10.14
CA TRP A 118 -3.44 -21.66 -8.71
C TRP A 118 -2.12 -21.58 -7.94
N PHE A 119 -2.00 -20.64 -7.02
CA PHE A 119 -0.89 -20.53 -6.09
C PHE A 119 -1.34 -20.71 -4.64
N ALA A 120 -0.41 -21.03 -3.74
CA ALA A 120 -0.68 -21.06 -2.31
C ALA A 120 -0.59 -19.63 -1.76
N ALA A 121 -1.72 -19.05 -1.32
CA ALA A 121 -1.72 -17.75 -0.66
C ALA A 121 -1.33 -17.90 0.83
N THR A 122 -1.73 -19.00 1.45
CA THR A 122 -1.29 -19.43 2.79
C THR A 122 -1.10 -20.95 2.79
N SER A 123 -0.75 -21.55 3.93
CA SER A 123 -0.72 -23.01 4.07
C SER A 123 -2.11 -23.66 3.97
N ALA A 124 -3.19 -22.91 4.16
CA ALA A 124 -4.57 -23.40 4.20
C ALA A 124 -5.42 -22.90 3.02
N THR A 125 -4.95 -21.91 2.25
CA THR A 125 -5.73 -21.22 1.22
C THR A 125 -4.94 -21.11 -0.06
N ARG A 126 -5.58 -21.47 -1.18
CA ARG A 126 -5.05 -21.25 -2.52
C ARG A 126 -5.74 -20.03 -3.12
N ALA A 127 -5.14 -19.45 -4.15
CA ALA A 127 -5.75 -18.37 -4.88
C ALA A 127 -5.44 -18.49 -6.37
N LEU A 128 -6.35 -17.96 -7.18
CA LEU A 128 -6.25 -17.93 -8.64
C LEU A 128 -6.63 -16.53 -9.13
N PHE A 129 -5.79 -15.96 -9.97
CA PHE A 129 -6.09 -14.70 -10.64
C PHE A 129 -6.79 -14.94 -11.99
N ARG A 130 -7.94 -14.30 -12.20
CA ARG A 130 -8.61 -14.21 -13.51
C ARG A 130 -8.62 -12.76 -13.98
N ARG A 131 -8.47 -12.54 -15.29
CA ARG A 131 -8.43 -11.17 -15.85
C ARG A 131 -9.73 -10.41 -15.55
N ALA A 132 -9.60 -9.22 -14.97
CA ALA A 132 -10.74 -8.36 -14.65
C ALA A 132 -11.05 -7.30 -15.73
N GLY A 133 -10.07 -6.91 -16.54
CA GLY A 133 -10.26 -5.93 -17.62
C GLY A 133 -10.37 -4.47 -17.17
N HIS A 134 -9.98 -4.13 -15.94
CA HIS A 134 -10.05 -2.77 -15.38
C HIS A 134 -8.80 -1.94 -15.71
N ILE A 135 -7.63 -2.43 -15.32
CA ILE A 135 -6.31 -1.89 -15.68
C ILE A 135 -5.34 -3.01 -16.04
N LEU A 136 -4.14 -2.67 -16.54
CA LEU A 136 -3.07 -3.66 -16.76
C LEU A 136 -2.78 -4.42 -15.45
N GLY A 137 -2.76 -5.75 -15.53
CA GLY A 137 -2.57 -6.59 -14.35
C GLY A 137 -3.81 -6.75 -13.45
N SER A 138 -4.94 -6.09 -13.73
CA SER A 138 -6.13 -6.25 -12.88
C SER A 138 -6.67 -7.68 -12.90
N ALA A 139 -7.11 -8.15 -11.74
CA ALA A 139 -7.60 -9.49 -11.53
C ALA A 139 -8.80 -9.56 -10.58
N THR A 140 -9.73 -10.47 -10.88
CA THR A 140 -10.60 -11.05 -9.86
C THR A 140 -9.86 -12.20 -9.18
N VAL A 141 -10.17 -12.42 -7.90
CA VAL A 141 -9.49 -13.42 -7.06
C VAL A 141 -10.49 -14.51 -6.71
N GLU A 142 -10.14 -15.75 -7.05
CA GLU A 142 -10.83 -16.97 -6.62
C GLU A 142 -10.00 -17.61 -5.50
N LEU A 143 -10.64 -18.04 -4.41
CA LEU A 143 -10.02 -18.58 -3.19
C LEU A 143 -10.49 -20.01 -2.91
#